data_AF-A0A520HCC1-F1
#
_entry.id   AF-A0A520HCC1-F1
#
_cell.length_a   1.000
_cell.length_b   1.000
_cell.length_c   1.000
_cell.angle_alpha   90.00
_cell.angle_beta   90.00
_cell.angle_gamma   90.00
#
_symmetry.space_group_name_H-M   'P 1'
#
loop_
_entity.id
_entity.type
_entity.pdbx_description
1 polymer ?
#
loop_
_entity_poly.entity_id
_entity_poly.type
_entity_poly.pdbx_seq_one_letter_code
_entity_poly.pdbx_strand_id
1 'polypeptide(L)'
;MIEHDDDGGRVVPFVRRWHVIHDIDLARLIADHARLRDVCDRLEACADALPDGVSDADADAVSRRLRAVVVSHPRDETAVIDALFAADLDDPLTATLVGRIRARHLSNAVEAEDILAALAGASTPCAEAFGHMLRGFFDGCRRAMEFTELAILTLGAQRLTPDARALLVGGLCGRAAA
;
A
#
# COMPACT_ATOMS: atom_id res chain seq x y z
N MET A 1 66.42 15.65 -2.79
CA MET A 1 65.42 14.91 -3.58
C MET A 1 64.19 14.82 -2.68
N ILE A 2 63.15 15.59 -3.00
CA ILE A 2 61.98 15.81 -2.13
C ILE A 2 60.99 14.67 -2.39
N GLU A 3 60.82 13.78 -1.41
CA GLU A 3 59.67 12.86 -1.39
C GLU A 3 58.42 13.69 -1.13
N HIS A 4 57.50 13.66 -2.11
CA HIS A 4 56.17 14.22 -1.98
C HIS A 4 55.31 13.23 -1.18
N ASP A 5 54.90 13.66 0.00
CA ASP A 5 53.87 13.03 0.80
C ASP A 5 52.52 13.31 0.10
N ASP A 6 51.99 12.31 -0.61
CA ASP A 6 50.65 12.37 -1.22
C ASP A 6 49.63 11.94 -0.15
N ASP A 7 49.27 12.89 0.70
CA ASP A 7 48.12 12.78 1.62
C ASP A 7 46.84 12.80 0.78
N GLY A 8 46.49 11.61 0.28
CA GLY A 8 45.27 11.33 -0.47
C GLY A 8 44.05 11.63 0.38
N GLY A 9 43.61 12.89 0.32
CA GLY A 9 42.44 13.42 1.00
C GLY A 9 41.26 12.46 0.87
N ARG A 10 40.90 11.85 2.00
CA ARG A 10 39.71 11.01 2.13
C ARG A 10 38.49 11.88 1.94
N VAL A 11 38.01 11.96 0.71
CA VAL A 11 36.71 12.56 0.37
C VAL A 11 35.64 11.75 1.08
N VAL A 12 35.17 12.26 2.22
CA VAL A 12 33.98 11.73 2.86
C VAL A 12 32.80 12.01 1.93
N PRO A 13 32.08 10.98 1.44
CA PRO A 13 30.94 11.21 0.58
C PRO A 13 29.95 12.09 1.34
N PHE A 14 29.59 13.22 0.73
CA PHE A 14 28.62 14.17 1.26
C PHE A 14 27.39 13.38 1.70
N VAL A 15 27.12 13.44 3.00
CA VAL A 15 26.05 12.72 3.68
C VAL A 15 24.76 12.94 2.90
N ARG A 16 24.19 11.87 2.32
CA ARG A 16 22.85 11.92 1.72
C ARG A 16 21.95 12.58 2.76
N ARG A 17 21.34 13.72 2.39
CA ARG A 17 20.52 14.53 3.30
C ARG A 17 19.51 13.60 3.96
N TRP A 18 19.71 13.32 5.25
CA TRP A 18 18.92 12.37 6.01
C TRP A 18 17.54 12.98 6.23
N HIS A 19 16.61 12.76 5.30
CA HIS A 19 15.26 13.27 5.41
C HIS A 19 14.58 12.56 6.57
N VAL A 20 14.38 13.30 7.66
CA VAL A 20 13.59 12.89 8.81
C VAL A 20 12.13 12.79 8.38
N ILE A 21 11.49 11.66 8.68
CA ILE A 21 10.12 11.34 8.29
C ILE A 21 9.21 11.72 9.45
N HIS A 22 8.36 12.72 9.21
CA HIS A 22 7.35 13.21 10.12
C HIS A 22 6.01 12.52 9.87
N ASP A 23 5.10 12.63 10.84
CA ASP A 23 3.73 12.17 10.75
C ASP A 23 2.98 12.83 9.58
N ILE A 24 3.27 14.09 9.29
CA ILE A 24 2.69 14.81 8.13
C ILE A 24 3.09 14.20 6.78
N ASP A 25 4.29 13.60 6.68
CA ASP A 25 4.75 12.90 5.47
C ASP A 25 3.96 11.60 5.26
N LEU A 26 3.39 11.04 6.34
CA LEU A 26 2.59 9.81 6.35
C LEU A 26 1.08 10.07 6.34
N ALA A 27 0.64 11.30 6.62
CA ALA A 27 -0.78 11.62 6.78
C ALA A 27 -1.62 11.24 5.56
N ARG A 28 -1.10 11.48 4.34
CA ARG A 28 -1.77 11.08 3.10
C ARG A 28 -1.88 9.56 2.99
N LEU A 29 -0.79 8.83 3.24
CA LEU A 29 -0.79 7.37 3.21
C LEU A 29 -1.83 6.78 4.16
N ILE A 30 -1.89 7.27 5.41
CA ILE A 30 -2.86 6.77 6.40
C ILE A 30 -4.29 7.09 5.99
N ALA A 31 -4.54 8.30 5.49
CA ALA A 31 -5.87 8.65 4.98
C ALA A 31 -6.27 7.75 3.81
N ASP A 32 -5.32 7.38 2.96
CA ASP A 32 -5.55 6.50 1.80
C ASP A 32 -5.83 5.06 2.23
N HIS A 33 -5.07 4.55 3.21
CA HIS A 33 -5.33 3.24 3.83
C HIS A 33 -6.70 3.19 4.50
N ALA A 34 -7.12 4.27 5.17
CA ALA A 34 -8.45 4.36 5.77
C ALA A 34 -9.56 4.29 4.70
N ARG A 35 -9.37 4.96 3.55
CA ARG A 35 -10.33 4.87 2.43
C ARG A 35 -10.37 3.49 1.80
N LEU A 36 -9.21 2.85 1.59
CA LEU A 36 -9.15 1.48 1.08
C LEU A 36 -9.85 0.50 2.04
N ARG A 37 -9.72 0.71 3.35
CA ARG A 37 -10.40 -0.11 4.36
C ARG A 37 -11.92 -0.02 4.28
N ASP A 38 -12.51 1.18 4.18
CA ASP A 38 -13.96 1.32 3.98
C ASP A 38 -14.45 0.58 2.72
N VAL A 39 -13.63 0.52 1.66
CA VAL A 39 -13.96 -0.27 0.47
C VAL A 39 -13.89 -1.76 0.75
N CYS A 40 -12.85 -2.23 1.45
CA CYS A 40 -12.73 -3.65 1.85
C CYS A 40 -13.92 -4.11 2.69
N ASP A 41 -14.33 -3.33 3.68
CA ASP A 41 -15.42 -3.69 4.59
C ASP A 41 -16.77 -3.78 3.86
N ARG A 42 -16.97 -2.95 2.82
CA ARG A 42 -18.14 -3.04 1.95
C ARG A 42 -18.13 -4.26 1.05
N LEU A 43 -16.97 -4.60 0.49
CA LEU A 43 -16.81 -5.80 -0.34
C LEU A 43 -17.04 -7.07 0.50
N GLU A 44 -16.62 -7.06 1.76
CA GLU A 44 -16.90 -8.13 2.72
C GLU A 44 -18.40 -8.24 3.00
N ALA A 45 -19.09 -7.13 3.31
CA ALA A 45 -20.53 -7.13 3.47
C ALA A 45 -21.28 -7.67 2.23
N CYS A 46 -20.80 -7.34 1.02
CA CYS A 46 -21.34 -7.92 -0.21
C CYS A 46 -21.07 -9.42 -0.32
N ALA A 47 -19.88 -9.89 0.05
CA ALA A 47 -19.52 -11.30 0.03
C ALA A 47 -20.30 -12.13 1.05
N ASP A 48 -20.70 -11.52 2.17
CA ASP A 48 -21.49 -12.14 3.24
C ASP A 48 -23.00 -12.15 2.93
N ALA A 49 -23.48 -11.25 2.06
CA ALA A 49 -24.86 -11.22 1.59
C ALA A 49 -25.17 -12.23 0.47
N LEU A 50 -24.16 -12.97 -0.02
CA LEU A 50 -24.35 -14.01 -1.03
C LEU A 50 -24.89 -15.30 -0.39
N PRO A 51 -25.81 -16.03 -1.05
CA PRO A 51 -26.31 -15.84 -2.42
C PRO A 51 -27.57 -14.95 -2.53
N ASP A 52 -28.12 -14.50 -1.40
CA ASP A 52 -29.44 -13.84 -1.31
C ASP A 52 -29.49 -12.52 -2.09
N GLY A 53 -28.33 -11.96 -2.42
CA GLY A 53 -28.15 -11.04 -3.54
C GLY A 53 -27.67 -9.66 -3.08
N VAL A 54 -26.85 -9.06 -3.94
CA VAL A 54 -26.46 -7.64 -3.84
C VAL A 54 -27.49 -6.86 -4.65
N SER A 55 -28.07 -5.79 -4.09
CA SER A 55 -29.00 -4.95 -4.87
C SER A 55 -28.27 -4.26 -6.03
N ASP A 56 -28.96 -3.93 -7.12
CA ASP A 56 -28.34 -3.19 -8.25
C ASP A 56 -27.69 -1.88 -7.78
N ALA A 57 -28.32 -1.20 -6.81
CA ALA A 57 -27.79 0.02 -6.21
C ALA A 57 -26.48 -0.22 -5.44
N ASP A 58 -26.37 -1.35 -4.73
CA ASP A 58 -25.15 -1.74 -4.02
C ASP A 58 -24.06 -2.17 -4.98
N ALA A 59 -24.39 -2.92 -6.04
CA ALA A 59 -23.46 -3.32 -7.09
C ALA A 59 -22.85 -2.09 -7.80
N ASP A 60 -23.68 -1.09 -8.12
CA ASP A 60 -23.24 0.17 -8.69
C ASP A 60 -22.35 0.96 -7.72
N ALA A 61 -22.74 1.04 -6.45
CA ALA A 61 -21.98 1.74 -5.42
C ALA A 61 -20.60 1.10 -5.20
N VAL A 62 -20.55 -0.23 -5.13
CA VAL A 62 -19.30 -1.01 -5.02
C VAL A 62 -18.44 -0.80 -6.26
N SER A 63 -19.01 -0.91 -7.46
CA SER A 63 -18.28 -0.71 -8.71
C SER A 63 -17.62 0.67 -8.81
N ARG A 64 -18.34 1.75 -8.42
CA ARG A 64 -17.77 3.11 -8.41
C ARG A 64 -16.62 3.24 -7.42
N ARG A 65 -16.76 2.69 -6.21
CA ARG A 65 -15.72 2.74 -5.18
C ARG A 65 -14.48 1.92 -5.56
N LEU A 66 -14.69 0.72 -6.11
CA LEU A 66 -13.62 -0.15 -6.57
C LEU A 66 -12.80 0.53 -7.68
N ARG A 67 -13.46 1.15 -8.67
CA ARG A 67 -12.77 1.94 -9.70
C ARG A 67 -11.96 3.09 -9.12
N ALA A 68 -12.49 3.80 -8.12
CA ALA A 68 -11.76 4.88 -7.46
C ALA A 68 -10.48 4.36 -6.79
N VAL A 69 -10.59 3.25 -6.05
CA VAL A 69 -9.44 2.60 -5.39
C VAL A 69 -8.38 2.17 -6.40
N VAL A 70 -8.75 1.46 -7.47
CA VAL A 70 -7.79 0.96 -8.47
C VAL A 70 -6.99 2.09 -9.11
N VAL A 71 -7.60 3.26 -9.31
CA VAL A 71 -6.96 4.39 -9.99
C VAL A 71 -6.15 5.27 -9.05
N SER A 72 -6.72 5.68 -7.90
CA SER A 72 -6.08 6.70 -7.05
C SER A 72 -5.13 6.11 -6.03
N HIS A 73 -5.48 4.96 -5.42
CA HIS A 73 -4.72 4.45 -4.27
C HIS A 73 -3.28 4.03 -4.63
N PRO A 74 -3.03 3.24 -5.69
CA PRO A 74 -1.67 2.91 -6.10
C PRO A 74 -0.82 4.13 -6.45
N ARG A 75 -1.42 5.15 -7.10
CA ARG A 75 -0.70 6.37 -7.49
C ARG A 75 -0.25 7.17 -6.28
N ASP A 76 -1.16 7.36 -5.33
CA ASP A 76 -0.92 8.18 -4.15
C ASP A 76 0.06 7.51 -3.19
N GLU A 77 -0.09 6.19 -2.97
CA GLU A 77 0.83 5.41 -2.16
C GLU A 77 2.22 5.32 -2.82
N THR A 78 2.29 5.07 -4.13
CA THR A 78 3.58 5.06 -4.85
C THR A 78 4.28 6.41 -4.76
N ALA A 79 3.54 7.52 -4.88
CA ALA A 79 4.13 8.85 -4.73
C ALA A 79 4.74 9.09 -3.34
N VAL A 80 4.08 8.62 -2.27
CA VAL A 80 4.63 8.69 -0.91
C VAL A 80 5.87 7.80 -0.78
N ILE A 81 5.80 6.54 -1.21
CA ILE A 81 6.91 5.59 -1.11
C ILE A 81 8.14 6.09 -1.88
N ASP A 82 7.93 6.62 -3.09
CA ASP A 82 9.01 7.16 -3.91
C ASP A 82 9.61 8.42 -3.26
N ALA A 83 8.79 9.30 -2.70
CA ALA A 83 9.28 10.48 -1.97
C ALA A 83 10.15 10.09 -0.75
N LEU A 84 9.79 9.01 -0.05
CA LEU A 84 10.50 8.55 1.15
C LEU A 84 11.80 7.80 0.81
N PHE A 85 11.80 6.98 -0.25
CA PHE A 85 12.83 5.96 -0.46
C PHE A 85 13.48 5.94 -1.85
N ALA A 86 13.13 6.83 -2.80
CA ALA A 86 13.73 6.82 -4.14
C ALA A 86 15.26 6.99 -4.11
N ALA A 87 15.78 7.76 -3.16
CA ALA A 87 17.23 7.90 -2.99
C ALA A 87 17.89 6.57 -2.58
N ASP A 88 17.18 5.71 -1.85
CA ASP A 88 17.74 4.51 -1.21
C ASP A 88 17.57 3.24 -2.07
N LEU A 89 17.12 3.35 -3.32
CA LEU A 89 16.89 2.20 -4.21
C LEU A 89 18.15 1.41 -4.61
N ASP A 90 19.35 1.95 -4.36
CA ASP A 90 20.61 1.21 -4.51
C ASP A 90 20.77 0.13 -3.41
N ASP A 91 20.08 0.29 -2.28
CA ASP A 91 20.03 -0.72 -1.21
C ASP A 91 19.11 -1.89 -1.61
N PRO A 92 19.62 -3.15 -1.64
CA PRO A 92 18.85 -4.30 -2.10
C PRO A 92 17.57 -4.57 -1.30
N LEU A 93 17.56 -4.29 0.00
CA LEU A 93 16.38 -4.47 0.83
C LEU A 93 15.30 -3.45 0.46
N THR A 94 15.68 -2.18 0.34
CA THR A 94 14.81 -1.09 -0.11
C THR A 94 14.20 -1.39 -1.47
N ALA A 95 15.03 -1.75 -2.46
CA ALA A 95 14.57 -2.10 -3.80
C ALA A 95 13.58 -3.28 -3.78
N THR A 96 13.85 -4.31 -2.96
CA THR A 96 13.00 -5.49 -2.84
C THR A 96 11.64 -5.15 -2.22
N LEU A 97 11.62 -4.39 -1.11
CA LEU A 97 10.38 -4.03 -0.43
C LEU A 97 9.51 -3.08 -1.26
N VAL A 98 10.11 -2.06 -1.87
CA VAL A 98 9.40 -1.14 -2.78
C VAL A 98 8.87 -1.89 -4.01
N GLY A 99 9.69 -2.78 -4.59
CA GLY A 99 9.26 -3.63 -5.69
C GLY A 99 8.06 -4.53 -5.33
N ARG A 100 8.05 -5.07 -4.10
CA ARG A 100 6.95 -5.89 -3.60
C ARG A 100 5.65 -5.10 -3.44
N ILE A 101 5.71 -3.86 -2.94
CA ILE A 101 4.55 -2.96 -2.85
C ILE A 101 3.96 -2.72 -4.25
N ARG A 102 4.79 -2.32 -5.21
CA ARG A 102 4.36 -2.05 -6.60
C ARG A 102 3.79 -3.29 -7.29
N ALA A 103 4.41 -4.45 -7.08
CA ALA A 103 3.90 -5.72 -7.62
C ALA A 103 2.52 -6.05 -7.05
N ARG A 104 2.29 -5.76 -5.76
CA ARG A 104 0.97 -5.97 -5.14
C ARG A 104 -0.08 -5.01 -5.70
N HIS A 105 0.27 -3.75 -6.00
CA HIS A 105 -0.64 -2.83 -6.69
C HIS A 105 -1.09 -3.36 -8.05
N LEU A 106 -0.16 -3.92 -8.82
CA LEU A 106 -0.50 -4.53 -10.11
C LEU A 106 -1.44 -5.73 -9.95
N SER A 107 -1.18 -6.62 -8.99
CA SER A 107 -2.09 -7.73 -8.68
C SER A 107 -3.48 -7.24 -8.28
N ASN A 108 -3.56 -6.24 -7.41
CA ASN A 108 -4.84 -5.65 -7.00
C ASN A 108 -5.61 -5.06 -8.19
N ALA A 109 -4.91 -4.42 -9.14
CA ALA A 109 -5.57 -3.86 -10.33
C ALA A 109 -6.22 -4.96 -11.19
N VAL A 110 -5.51 -6.07 -11.42
CA VAL A 110 -6.03 -7.23 -12.18
C VAL A 110 -7.21 -7.88 -11.44
N GLU A 111 -7.05 -8.18 -10.14
CA GLU A 111 -8.11 -8.77 -9.31
C GLU A 111 -9.38 -7.88 -9.31
N ALA A 112 -9.22 -6.56 -9.29
CA ALA A 112 -10.33 -5.62 -9.33
C ALA A 112 -11.03 -5.56 -10.70
N GLU A 113 -10.30 -5.70 -11.81
CA GLU A 113 -10.90 -5.78 -13.15
C GLU A 113 -11.82 -7.00 -13.28
N ASP A 114 -11.40 -8.16 -12.74
CA ASP A 114 -12.22 -9.37 -12.74
C ASP A 114 -13.52 -9.18 -11.94
N ILE A 115 -13.45 -8.53 -10.77
CA ILE A 115 -14.62 -8.20 -9.96
C ILE A 115 -15.53 -7.21 -10.70
N LEU A 116 -14.98 -6.17 -11.33
CA LEU A 116 -15.74 -5.20 -12.11
C LEU A 116 -16.43 -5.86 -13.31
N ALA A 117 -15.79 -6.82 -13.97
CA ALA A 117 -16.39 -7.59 -15.06
C ALA A 117 -17.57 -8.43 -14.56
N ALA A 118 -17.45 -9.05 -13.39
CA ALA A 118 -18.54 -9.81 -12.77
C ALA A 118 -19.73 -8.90 -12.40
N LEU A 119 -19.46 -7.74 -11.79
CA LEU A 119 -20.49 -6.77 -11.43
C LEU A 119 -21.19 -6.15 -12.66
N ALA A 120 -20.47 -5.99 -13.77
CA ALA A 120 -21.03 -5.51 -15.03
C ALA A 120 -21.78 -6.60 -15.84
N GLY A 121 -21.79 -7.85 -15.37
CA GLY A 121 -22.38 -8.98 -16.08
C GLY A 121 -21.56 -9.46 -17.30
N ALA A 122 -20.32 -8.97 -17.46
CA ALA A 122 -19.40 -9.45 -18.50
C ALA A 122 -18.79 -10.82 -18.15
N SER A 123 -18.78 -11.18 -16.87
CA SER A 123 -18.59 -12.54 -16.37
C SER A 123 -19.73 -12.90 -15.43
N THR A 124 -20.09 -14.18 -15.35
CA THR A 124 -21.22 -14.67 -14.53
C THR A 124 -20.76 -15.81 -13.61
N PRO A 125 -19.84 -15.54 -12.66
CA PRO A 125 -19.45 -16.53 -11.66
C PRO A 125 -20.67 -16.97 -10.83
N CYS A 126 -20.67 -18.21 -10.34
CA CYS A 126 -21.63 -18.59 -9.31
C CYS A 126 -21.38 -17.80 -8.02
N ALA A 127 -22.38 -17.71 -7.13
CA ALA A 127 -22.29 -16.94 -5.89
C ALA A 127 -21.08 -17.34 -5.03
N GLU A 128 -20.74 -18.62 -4.97
CA GLU A 128 -19.56 -19.13 -4.25
C GLU A 128 -18.25 -18.60 -4.86
N ALA A 129 -18.08 -18.72 -6.18
CA ALA A 129 -16.91 -18.22 -6.88
C ALA A 129 -16.78 -16.69 -6.76
N PHE A 130 -17.89 -15.96 -6.86
CA PHE A 130 -17.89 -14.50 -6.67
C PHE A 130 -17.50 -14.12 -5.24
N GLY A 131 -18.08 -14.79 -4.24
CA GLY A 131 -17.71 -14.62 -2.84
C GLY A 131 -16.23 -14.93 -2.57
N HIS A 132 -15.65 -15.91 -3.27
CA HIS A 132 -14.21 -16.18 -3.17
C HIS A 132 -13.37 -15.06 -3.78
N MET A 133 -13.73 -14.54 -4.94
CA MET A 133 -13.00 -13.43 -5.58
C MET A 133 -13.01 -12.17 -4.71
N LEU A 134 -14.17 -11.81 -4.14
CA LEU A 134 -14.29 -10.69 -3.21
C LEU A 134 -13.38 -10.86 -1.99
N ARG A 135 -13.46 -12.02 -1.33
CA ARG A 135 -12.62 -12.36 -0.15
C ARG A 135 -11.14 -12.31 -0.45
N GLY A 136 -10.71 -12.90 -1.57
CA GLY A 136 -9.33 -12.85 -2.02
C GLY A 136 -8.80 -11.42 -2.19
N PHE A 137 -9.60 -10.57 -2.84
CA PHE A 137 -9.24 -9.19 -3.10
C PHE A 137 -9.14 -8.34 -1.82
N PHE A 138 -10.16 -8.33 -0.96
CA PHE A 138 -10.15 -7.46 0.21
C PHE A 138 -9.12 -7.92 1.25
N ASP A 139 -8.94 -9.23 1.45
CA ASP A 139 -7.89 -9.75 2.33
C ASP A 139 -6.50 -9.41 1.81
N GLY A 140 -6.36 -9.47 0.48
CA GLY A 140 -5.14 -9.08 -0.20
C GLY A 140 -4.81 -7.60 -0.06
N CYS A 141 -5.82 -6.72 -0.10
CA CYS A 141 -5.67 -5.29 0.16
C CYS A 141 -5.30 -5.00 1.61
N ARG A 142 -5.93 -5.69 2.58
CA ARG A 142 -5.61 -5.56 4.01
C ARG A 142 -4.15 -5.90 4.31
N ARG A 143 -3.69 -7.05 3.81
CA ARG A 143 -2.28 -7.46 3.92
C ARG A 143 -1.31 -6.50 3.22
N ALA A 144 -1.72 -5.89 2.11
CA ALA A 144 -0.91 -4.91 1.39
C ALA A 144 -0.67 -3.65 2.25
N MET A 145 -1.74 -3.10 2.85
CA MET A 145 -1.63 -1.92 3.73
C MET A 145 -0.70 -2.19 4.93
N GLU A 146 -0.85 -3.36 5.56
CA GLU A 146 0.02 -3.78 6.67
C GLU A 146 1.47 -3.92 6.23
N PHE A 147 1.70 -4.55 5.08
CA PHE A 147 3.02 -4.70 4.53
C PHE A 147 3.68 -3.35 4.23
N THR A 148 2.96 -2.39 3.63
CA THR A 148 3.50 -1.06 3.38
C THR A 148 3.88 -0.36 4.68
N GLU A 149 3.01 -0.36 5.69
CA GLU A 149 3.30 0.29 6.98
C GLU A 149 4.51 -0.36 7.69
N LEU A 150 4.63 -1.69 7.63
CA LEU A 150 5.80 -2.42 8.15
C LEU A 150 7.07 -2.11 7.36
N ALA A 151 6.98 -1.99 6.03
CA ALA A 151 8.11 -1.62 5.18
C ALA A 151 8.62 -0.22 5.53
N ILE A 152 7.72 0.76 5.73
CA ILE A 152 8.08 2.11 6.18
C ILE A 152 8.73 2.08 7.56
N LEU A 153 8.16 1.34 8.52
CA LEU A 153 8.75 1.18 9.85
C LEU A 153 10.16 0.60 9.80
N THR A 154 10.39 -0.34 8.89
CA THR A 154 11.66 -1.05 8.73
C THR A 154 12.71 -0.17 8.03
N LEU A 155 12.40 0.32 6.84
CA LEU A 155 13.31 1.14 6.03
C LEU A 155 13.54 2.52 6.65
N GLY A 156 12.51 3.10 7.24
CA GLY A 156 12.54 4.40 7.90
C GLY A 156 12.96 4.35 9.36
N ALA A 157 13.35 3.20 9.92
CA ALA A 157 13.55 3.02 11.37
C ALA A 157 14.41 4.11 12.03
N GLN A 158 15.46 4.56 11.34
CA GLN A 158 16.42 5.55 11.82
C GLN A 158 16.08 6.99 11.36
N ARG A 159 15.00 7.16 10.60
CA ARG A 159 14.53 8.42 10.00
C ARG A 159 13.19 8.86 10.57
N LEU A 160 12.40 7.95 11.13
CA LEU A 160 11.08 8.23 11.69
C LEU A 160 11.16 9.01 13.00
N THR A 161 10.38 10.08 13.08
CA THR A 161 10.07 10.72 14.36
C THR A 161 9.28 9.78 15.28
N PRO A 162 9.28 10.01 16.61
CA PRO A 162 8.45 9.24 17.55
C PRO A 162 6.97 9.24 17.18
N ASP A 163 6.43 10.39 16.76
CA ASP A 163 5.01 10.53 16.39
C ASP A 163 4.68 9.77 15.11
N ALA A 164 5.53 9.86 14.07
CA ALA A 164 5.38 9.09 12.85
C ALA A 164 5.40 7.58 13.11
N ARG A 165 6.32 7.13 13.99
CA ARG A 165 6.39 5.73 14.42
C ARG A 165 5.13 5.32 15.18
N ALA A 166 4.66 6.13 16.12
CA ALA A 166 3.47 5.83 16.92
C ALA A 166 2.22 5.73 16.05
N LEU A 167 2.10 6.58 15.03
CA LEU A 167 1.01 6.56 14.06
C LEU A 167 0.98 5.25 13.25
N LEU A 168 2.13 4.77 12.75
CA LEU A 168 2.22 3.48 12.03
C LEU A 168 1.95 2.29 12.96
N VAL A 169 2.56 2.26 14.14
CA VAL A 169 2.37 1.17 15.11
C VAL A 169 0.94 1.12 15.62
N GLY A 170 0.33 2.27 15.91
CA GLY A 170 -1.07 2.35 16.32
C GLY A 170 -2.01 1.83 15.23
N GLY A 171 -1.74 2.16 13.96
CA GLY A 171 -2.46 1.62 12.81
C GLY A 171 -2.39 0.09 12.72
N LEU A 172 -1.20 -0.49 12.87
CA LEU A 172 -0.96 -1.94 12.85
C LEU A 172 -1.63 -2.65 14.03
N CYS A 173 -1.45 -2.15 15.25
CA CYS A 173 -2.04 -2.76 16.45
C CYS A 173 -3.57 -2.70 16.44
N GLY A 174 -4.15 -1.60 15.96
CA GLY A 174 -5.60 -1.48 15.82
C GLY A 174 -6.19 -2.50 14.85
N ARG A 175 -5.42 -2.96 13.87
CA ARG A 175 -5.86 -3.99 12.91
C ARG A 175 -5.69 -5.42 13.41
N ALA A 176 -4.67 -5.70 14.22
CA ALA A 176 -4.50 -7.03 14.83
C ALA A 176 -5.60 -7.39 15.86
N ALA A 177 -6.37 -6.40 16.32
CA ALA A 177 -7.42 -6.55 17.32
C ALA A 177 -8.85 -6.54 16.75
N ALA A 178 -9.01 -6.30 15.44
CA ALA A 178 -10.29 -6.30 14.73
C ALA A 178 -10.53 -7.66 14.06
#